data_AF-A0A538IXU7-F1
#
_entry.id   AF-A0A538IXU7-F1
#
_cell.length_a   1.000
_cell.length_b   1.000
_cell.length_c   1.000
_cell.angle_alpha   90.00
_cell.angle_beta   90.00
_cell.angle_gamma   90.00
#
_symmetry.space_group_name_H-M   'P 1'
#
loop_
_entity.id
_entity.type
_entity.pdbx_description
1 polymer ?
#
loop_
_entity_poly.entity_id
_entity_poly.type
_entity_poly.pdbx_seq_one_letter_code
_entity_poly.pdbx_strand_id
1 'polypeptide(L)'
;MNELRLLGPLEFDGVALPGGKPRALLARLGLDAGRVVAADTLVGALWGERPPPSAHKVLQAHVSTLRKALGPDAIQTRSPGYVLRAARTDLAWFESLAESARGEPDAGRRAQLYRDALSLWRGPALDEFRREPFAVAAARRLAELRLEALGQRIEAELELGQHERLVGELQALVEQEPLREQPRRQLMLALYRCGRQAEA
;
A
#
# COMPACT_ATOMS: atom_id res chain seq x y z
N MET A 1 15.52 13.75 -4.74
CA MET A 1 14.32 13.85 -3.90
C MET A 1 14.10 12.47 -3.33
N ASN A 2 13.88 12.37 -2.02
CA ASN A 2 13.90 11.08 -1.36
C ASN A 2 12.56 10.34 -1.51
N GLU A 3 12.60 9.08 -1.93
CA GLU A 3 11.46 8.20 -2.18
C GLU A 3 11.45 7.02 -1.19
N LEU A 4 10.37 6.91 -0.43
CA LEU A 4 10.09 5.75 0.42
C LEU A 4 9.15 4.80 -0.32
N ARG A 5 9.52 3.53 -0.43
CA ARG A 5 8.72 2.52 -1.12
C ARG A 5 8.19 1.47 -0.12
N LEU A 6 6.88 1.40 0.05
CA LEU A 6 6.13 0.61 1.04
C LEU A 6 5.32 -0.52 0.39
N LEU A 7 5.01 -0.43 -0.91
CA LEU A 7 4.15 -1.37 -1.63
C LEU A 7 4.95 -2.61 -2.06
N GLY A 8 5.54 -3.29 -1.09
CA GLY A 8 6.49 -4.40 -1.26
C GLY A 8 7.57 -4.35 -0.16
N PRO A 9 8.78 -4.88 -0.42
CA PRO A 9 9.92 -4.69 0.48
C PRO A 9 10.21 -3.21 0.74
N LEU A 10 10.47 -2.83 2.00
CA LEU A 10 10.73 -1.43 2.35
C LEU A 10 12.05 -0.96 1.77
N GLU A 11 12.02 0.10 0.96
CA GLU A 11 13.20 0.74 0.40
C GLU A 11 13.13 2.24 0.64
N PHE A 12 14.28 2.89 0.80
CA PHE A 12 14.39 4.35 0.85
C PHE A 12 15.61 4.78 0.05
N ASP A 13 15.43 5.34 -1.14
CA ASP A 13 16.51 5.81 -2.04
C ASP A 13 17.70 4.86 -2.23
N GLY A 14 17.49 3.53 -2.15
CA GLY A 14 18.58 2.56 -2.20
C GLY A 14 19.55 2.60 -1.01
N VAL A 15 19.25 3.37 0.03
CA VAL A 15 20.03 3.46 1.27
C VAL A 15 19.85 2.20 2.10
N ALA A 16 20.95 1.68 2.65
CA ALA A 16 20.92 0.59 3.62
C ALA A 16 20.20 1.04 4.90
N LEU A 17 19.01 0.49 5.12
CA LEU A 17 18.19 0.81 6.28
C LEU A 17 18.66 0.02 7.51
N PRO A 18 18.66 0.62 8.72
CA PRO A 18 18.90 -0.11 9.95
C PRO A 18 17.83 -1.20 10.13
N GLY A 19 18.22 -2.37 10.64
CA GLY A 19 17.29 -3.48 10.88
C GLY A 19 16.41 -3.29 12.12
N GLY A 20 15.43 -4.19 12.31
CA GLY A 20 14.58 -4.25 13.49
C GLY A 20 13.62 -3.05 13.64
N LYS A 21 13.41 -2.61 14.88
CA LYS A 21 12.42 -1.55 15.21
C LYS A 21 12.64 -0.20 14.52
N PRO A 22 13.88 0.29 14.26
CA PRO A 22 14.09 1.44 13.39
C PRO A 22 13.44 1.28 12.01
N ARG A 23 13.60 0.12 11.36
CA ARG A 23 12.96 -0.18 10.06
C ARG A 23 11.44 -0.18 10.17
N ALA A 24 10.91 -0.83 11.21
CA ALA A 24 9.48 -0.88 11.48
C ALA A 24 8.89 0.52 11.76
N LEU A 25 9.62 1.37 12.48
CA LEU A 25 9.25 2.76 12.73
C LEU A 25 9.17 3.56 11.42
N LEU A 26 10.13 3.39 10.53
CA LEU A 26 10.11 4.05 9.22
C LEU A 26 8.89 3.61 8.41
N ALA A 27 8.59 2.31 8.36
CA ALA A 27 7.39 1.79 7.69
C ALA A 27 6.11 2.36 8.31
N ARG A 28 6.00 2.36 9.64
CA ARG A 28 4.84 2.92 10.34
C ARG A 28 4.65 4.39 10.03
N LEU A 29 5.71 5.20 10.08
CA LEU A 29 5.63 6.62 9.71
C LEU A 29 5.31 6.81 8.21
N GLY A 30 5.78 5.91 7.35
CA GLY A 30 5.51 5.90 5.92
C GLY A 30 4.03 5.77 5.57
N LEU A 31 3.27 4.99 6.35
CA LEU A 31 1.81 4.88 6.21
C LEU A 31 1.07 6.22 6.43
N ASP A 32 1.71 7.15 7.13
CA ASP A 32 1.21 8.49 7.44
C ASP A 32 2.21 9.57 6.99
N ALA A 33 2.91 9.34 5.88
CA ALA A 33 3.92 10.27 5.38
C ALA A 33 3.34 11.68 5.22
N GLY A 34 4.10 12.69 5.67
CA GLY A 34 3.66 14.09 5.70
C GLY A 34 2.69 14.44 6.84
N ARG A 35 2.15 13.47 7.58
CA ARG A 35 1.29 13.70 8.75
C ARG A 35 2.06 13.46 10.06
N VAL A 36 1.71 14.22 11.10
CA VAL A 36 2.27 14.01 12.45
C VAL A 36 1.62 12.78 13.08
N VAL A 37 2.45 11.84 13.52
CA VAL A 37 2.02 10.67 14.30
C VAL A 37 2.50 10.88 15.74
N ALA A 38 1.56 10.81 16.69
CA ALA A 38 1.85 11.00 18.11
C ALA A 38 2.85 9.95 18.62
N ALA A 39 3.71 10.34 19.57
CA ALA A 39 4.71 9.43 20.13
C ALA A 39 4.06 8.18 20.77
N ASP A 40 2.94 8.34 21.47
CA ASP A 40 2.20 7.22 22.09
C ASP A 40 1.63 6.26 21.04
N THR A 41 1.12 6.78 19.91
CA THR A 41 0.66 5.95 18.79
C THR A 41 1.80 5.15 18.18
N LEU A 42 2.99 5.75 18.06
CA LEU A 42 4.19 5.03 17.57
C LEU A 42 4.65 3.98 18.57
N VAL A 43 4.56 4.26 19.88
CA VAL A 43 4.87 3.29 20.92
C VAL A 43 3.91 2.09 20.83
N GLY A 44 2.60 2.34 20.78
CA GLY A 44 1.61 1.28 20.62
C GLY A 44 1.82 0.48 19.32
N ALA A 45 2.14 1.15 18.22
CA ALA A 45 2.41 0.49 16.94
C ALA A 45 3.62 -0.46 16.99
N LEU A 46 4.68 -0.09 17.72
CA LEU A 46 5.92 -0.87 17.77
C LEU A 46 5.94 -1.92 18.87
N TRP A 47 5.30 -1.70 20.01
CA TRP A 47 5.36 -2.60 21.17
C TRP A 47 4.02 -3.23 21.57
N GLY A 48 2.90 -2.78 20.98
CA GLY A 48 1.57 -3.28 21.29
C GLY A 48 1.19 -3.00 22.74
N GLU A 49 0.51 -3.96 23.36
CA GLU A 49 -0.04 -3.87 24.72
C GLU A 49 1.01 -3.89 25.84
N ARG A 50 2.28 -4.21 25.54
CA ARG A 50 3.34 -4.38 26.54
C ARG A 50 4.59 -3.55 26.21
N PRO A 51 4.48 -2.21 26.16
CA PRO A 51 5.65 -1.36 25.98
C PRO A 51 6.59 -1.44 27.19
N PRO A 52 7.92 -1.43 26.99
CA PRO A 52 8.86 -1.31 28.09
C PRO A 52 8.69 0.06 28.77
N PRO A 53 9.03 0.21 30.07
CA PRO A 53 8.98 1.51 30.74
C PRO A 53 9.80 2.61 30.06
N SER A 54 10.81 2.22 29.26
CA SER A 54 11.69 3.10 28.50
C SER A 54 11.23 3.34 27.05
N ALA A 55 10.03 2.94 26.65
CA ALA A 55 9.59 2.94 25.25
C ALA A 55 9.77 4.29 24.54
N HIS A 56 9.39 5.41 25.16
CA HIS A 56 9.58 6.74 24.59
C HIS A 56 11.06 7.10 24.39
N LYS A 57 11.92 6.74 25.35
CA LYS A 57 13.37 6.96 25.25
C LYS A 57 13.97 6.10 24.12
N VAL A 58 13.52 4.85 23.99
CA VAL A 58 13.94 3.95 22.91
C VAL A 58 13.43 4.43 21.54
N LEU A 59 12.20 4.95 21.47
CA LEU A 59 11.65 5.58 20.27
C LEU A 59 12.52 6.75 19.79
N GLN A 60 12.93 7.64 20.71
CA GLN A 60 13.85 8.74 20.39
C GLN A 60 15.19 8.23 19.84
N ALA A 61 15.74 7.14 20.39
CA ALA A 61 16.97 6.52 19.89
C ALA A 61 16.78 5.93 18.48
N HIS A 62 15.64 5.31 18.20
CA HIS A 62 15.29 4.83 16.85
C HIS A 62 15.15 5.98 15.85
N VAL A 63 14.51 7.09 16.23
CA VAL A 63 14.44 8.30 15.40
C VAL A 63 15.84 8.86 15.13
N SER A 64 16.72 8.92 16.14
CA SER A 64 18.11 9.34 15.96
C SER A 64 18.86 8.43 14.98
N THR A 65 18.66 7.11 15.09
CA THR A 65 19.26 6.12 14.18
C THR A 65 18.79 6.32 12.74
N LEU A 66 17.48 6.53 12.54
CA LEU A 66 16.93 6.82 11.22
C LEU A 66 17.45 8.15 10.65
N ARG A 67 17.51 9.22 11.44
CA ARG A 67 18.09 10.51 10.98
C ARG A 67 19.55 10.39 10.54
N LYS A 68 20.33 9.52 11.19
CA LYS A 68 21.71 9.24 10.77
C LYS A 68 21.77 8.53 9.42
N ALA A 69 20.84 7.61 9.15
CA ALA A 69 20.80 6.86 7.89
C ALA A 69 20.16 7.65 6.73
N LEU A 70 19.07 8.37 6.99
CA LEU A 70 18.22 8.99 5.97
C LEU A 70 18.54 10.48 5.74
N GLY A 71 19.31 11.08 6.64
CA GLY A 71 19.52 12.53 6.74
C GLY A 71 18.71 13.17 7.87
N PRO A 72 19.23 14.25 8.47
CA PRO A 72 18.67 14.85 9.68
C PRO A 72 17.24 15.37 9.53
N ASP A 73 16.87 15.79 8.31
CA ASP A 73 15.56 16.37 8.00
C ASP A 73 14.50 15.34 7.59
N ALA A 74 14.89 14.07 7.39
CA ALA A 74 13.97 13.02 6.94
C ALA A 74 12.82 12.79 7.93
N ILE A 75 13.08 12.94 9.24
CA ILE A 75 12.06 12.82 10.28
C ILE A 75 12.11 14.08 11.14
N GLN A 76 11.02 14.84 11.20
CA GLN A 76 10.94 16.03 12.05
C GLN A 76 10.20 15.70 13.34
N THR A 77 10.68 16.27 14.45
CA THR A 77 9.92 16.27 15.71
C THR A 77 8.90 17.41 15.62
N ARG A 78 7.61 17.07 15.70
CA ARG A 78 6.50 18.04 15.72
C ARG A 78 5.50 17.57 16.75
N SER A 79 5.28 18.39 17.79
CA SER A 79 4.36 18.03 18.89
C SER A 79 2.98 17.58 18.33
N PRO A 80 2.41 16.47 18.82
CA PRO A 80 2.85 15.62 19.93
C PRO A 80 3.72 14.40 19.53
N GLY A 81 4.40 14.42 18.38
CA GLY A 81 5.25 13.30 17.96
C GLY A 81 6.19 13.59 16.79
N TYR A 82 6.08 12.79 15.74
CA TYR A 82 7.03 12.79 14.62
C TYR A 82 6.31 12.79 13.28
N VAL A 83 6.92 13.42 12.28
CA VAL A 83 6.48 13.38 10.88
C VAL A 83 7.63 12.91 10.01
N LEU A 84 7.37 11.92 9.16
CA LEU A 84 8.29 11.57 8.08
C LEU A 84 8.11 12.57 6.95
N ARG A 85 9.20 13.28 6.66
CA ARG A 85 9.29 14.28 5.61
C ARG A 85 9.76 13.66 4.29
N ALA A 86 9.16 12.54 3.91
CA ALA A 86 9.36 11.96 2.58
C ALA A 86 8.54 12.76 1.59
N ALA A 87 9.18 13.29 0.53
CA ALA A 87 8.47 14.06 -0.49
C ALA A 87 7.58 13.15 -1.37
N ARG A 88 7.94 11.87 -1.49
CA ARG A 88 7.27 10.90 -2.36
C ARG A 88 7.23 9.54 -1.66
N THR A 89 6.05 8.94 -1.58
CA THR A 89 5.90 7.53 -1.25
C THR A 89 5.13 6.84 -2.36
N ASP A 90 5.49 5.60 -2.70
CA ASP A 90 4.73 4.80 -3.66
C ASP A 90 3.27 4.61 -3.23
N LEU A 91 2.99 4.53 -1.92
CA LEU A 91 1.64 4.53 -1.37
C LEU A 91 0.87 5.83 -1.69
N ALA A 92 1.45 6.99 -1.40
CA ALA A 92 0.79 8.27 -1.69
C ALA A 92 0.57 8.47 -3.21
N TRP A 93 1.50 7.96 -4.03
CA TRP A 93 1.37 7.98 -5.49
C TRP A 93 0.27 7.05 -5.97
N PHE A 94 0.18 5.84 -5.41
CA PHE A 94 -0.90 4.91 -5.66
C PHE A 94 -2.26 5.53 -5.31
N GLU A 95 -2.39 6.14 -4.12
CA GLU A 95 -3.62 6.79 -3.68
C GLU A 95 -3.99 7.96 -4.59
N SER A 96 -3.02 8.77 -5.01
CA SER A 96 -3.24 9.88 -5.95
C SER A 96 -3.70 9.40 -7.33
N LEU A 97 -3.07 8.37 -7.88
CA LEU A 97 -3.45 7.81 -9.19
C LEU A 97 -4.84 7.16 -9.13
N ALA A 98 -5.13 6.43 -8.05
CA ALA A 98 -6.45 5.83 -7.84
C ALA A 98 -7.56 6.89 -7.68
N GLU A 99 -7.27 8.01 -7.01
CA GLU A 99 -8.19 9.14 -6.92
C GLU A 99 -8.41 9.82 -8.27
N SER A 100 -7.34 10.06 -9.03
CA SER A 100 -7.45 10.59 -10.40
C SER A 100 -8.26 9.65 -11.30
N ALA A 101 -8.08 8.33 -11.17
CA ALA A 101 -8.82 7.34 -11.94
C ALA A 101 -10.33 7.34 -11.60
N ARG A 102 -10.69 7.51 -10.32
CA ARG A 102 -12.10 7.62 -9.90
C ARG A 102 -12.83 8.80 -10.54
N GLY A 103 -12.13 9.92 -10.75
CA GLY A 103 -12.68 11.11 -11.38
C GLY A 103 -12.61 11.13 -12.91
N GLU A 104 -12.01 10.12 -13.54
CA GLU A 104 -11.75 10.10 -14.99
C GLU A 104 -12.91 9.43 -15.75
N PRO A 105 -13.67 10.16 -16.59
CA PRO A 105 -14.78 9.61 -17.35
C PRO A 105 -14.35 8.68 -18.50
N ASP A 106 -13.20 8.94 -19.14
CA ASP A 106 -12.74 8.11 -20.25
C ASP A 106 -12.23 6.75 -19.75
N ALA A 107 -12.88 5.67 -20.18
CA ALA A 107 -12.53 4.31 -19.74
C ALA A 107 -11.08 3.94 -20.10
N GLY A 108 -10.55 4.43 -21.22
CA GLY A 108 -9.16 4.23 -21.64
C GLY A 108 -8.15 4.81 -20.65
N ARG A 109 -8.33 6.09 -20.31
CA ARG A 109 -7.52 6.82 -19.34
C ARG A 109 -7.70 6.26 -17.93
N ARG A 110 -8.93 5.97 -17.51
CA ARG A 110 -9.22 5.36 -16.21
C ARG A 110 -8.50 4.03 -16.04
N ALA A 111 -8.56 3.16 -17.05
CA ALA A 111 -7.83 1.90 -17.05
C ALA A 111 -6.31 2.12 -16.98
N GLN A 112 -5.78 3.12 -17.69
CA GLN A 112 -4.34 3.43 -17.66
C GLN A 112 -3.90 3.93 -16.28
N LEU A 113 -4.64 4.85 -15.66
CA LEU A 113 -4.32 5.37 -14.33
C LEU A 113 -4.31 4.25 -13.27
N TYR A 114 -5.26 3.31 -13.32
CA TYR A 114 -5.22 2.15 -12.45
C TYR A 114 -4.07 1.19 -12.77
N ARG A 115 -3.70 0.99 -14.04
CA ARG A 115 -2.49 0.22 -14.40
C ARG A 115 -1.23 0.85 -13.83
N ASP A 116 -1.09 2.16 -13.97
CA ASP A 116 0.06 2.91 -13.45
C ASP A 116 0.11 2.82 -11.93
N ALA A 117 -1.04 2.95 -11.25
CA ALA A 117 -1.14 2.76 -9.80
C ALA A 117 -0.71 1.35 -9.39
N LEU A 118 -1.27 0.31 -10.02
CA LEU A 118 -0.97 -1.09 -9.71
C LEU A 118 0.49 -1.46 -9.99
N SER A 119 1.16 -0.78 -10.94
CA SER A 119 2.58 -0.99 -11.26
C SER A 119 3.53 -0.61 -10.13
N LEU A 120 3.07 0.22 -9.18
CA LEU A 120 3.85 0.60 -8.00
C LEU A 120 4.01 -0.56 -7.01
N TRP A 121 3.16 -1.59 -7.10
CA TRP A 121 3.22 -2.76 -6.24
C TRP A 121 4.32 -3.73 -6.68
N ARG A 122 5.29 -3.93 -5.80
CA ARG A 122 6.43 -4.87 -5.96
C ARG A 122 6.23 -6.20 -5.22
N GLY A 123 5.15 -6.32 -4.46
CA GLY A 123 4.84 -7.49 -3.65
C GLY A 123 3.80 -7.19 -2.57
N PRO A 124 3.56 -8.11 -1.63
CA PRO A 124 2.72 -7.84 -0.47
C PRO A 124 3.31 -6.70 0.37
N ALA A 125 2.49 -5.69 0.67
CA ALA A 125 2.94 -4.57 1.49
C ALA A 125 3.14 -5.02 2.94
N LEU A 126 4.21 -4.52 3.57
CA LEU A 126 4.57 -4.80 4.97
C LEU A 126 4.84 -6.29 5.31
N ASP A 127 5.11 -7.11 4.30
CA ASP A 127 5.36 -8.56 4.46
C ASP A 127 6.51 -8.89 5.43
N GLU A 128 7.54 -8.04 5.44
CA GLU A 128 8.69 -8.15 6.34
C GLU A 128 8.38 -7.75 7.79
N PHE A 129 7.23 -7.10 8.04
CA PHE A 129 6.83 -6.63 9.37
C PHE A 129 5.71 -7.47 10.00
N ARG A 130 5.44 -8.69 9.52
CA ARG A 130 4.35 -9.55 10.02
C ARG A 130 4.32 -9.78 11.54
N ARG A 131 5.45 -9.60 12.24
CA ARG A 131 5.56 -9.72 13.70
C ARG A 131 5.33 -8.42 14.46
N GLU A 132 5.26 -7.29 13.75
CA GLU A 132 5.06 -5.97 14.34
C GLU A 132 3.57 -5.71 14.57
N PRO A 133 3.16 -5.17 15.73
CA PRO A 133 1.74 -5.01 16.10
C PRO A 133 0.90 -4.23 15.08
N PHE A 134 1.46 -3.17 14.50
CA PHE A 134 0.74 -2.32 13.53
C PHE A 134 0.53 -3.00 12.16
N ALA A 135 1.37 -3.96 11.80
CA ALA A 135 1.54 -4.38 10.41
C ALA A 135 0.35 -5.18 9.90
N VAL A 136 -0.30 -6.01 10.72
CA VAL A 136 -1.38 -6.90 10.28
C VAL A 136 -2.58 -6.10 9.74
N ALA A 137 -3.08 -5.13 10.52
CA ALA A 137 -4.21 -4.31 10.11
C ALA A 137 -3.85 -3.40 8.92
N ALA A 138 -2.64 -2.85 8.91
CA ALA A 138 -2.16 -2.00 7.82
C ALA A 138 -1.99 -2.79 6.52
N ALA A 139 -1.35 -3.97 6.56
CA ALA A 139 -1.18 -4.85 5.40
C ALA A 139 -2.52 -5.29 4.83
N ARG A 140 -3.49 -5.64 5.68
CA ARG A 140 -4.86 -5.96 5.24
C ARG A 140 -5.49 -4.77 4.53
N ARG A 141 -5.47 -3.57 5.13
CA ARG A 141 -6.02 -2.35 4.49
C ARG A 141 -5.37 -2.08 3.14
N LEU A 142 -4.05 -2.23 3.03
CA LEU A 142 -3.33 -2.05 1.78
C LEU A 142 -3.72 -3.11 0.73
N ALA A 143 -3.86 -4.38 1.13
CA ALA A 143 -4.33 -5.44 0.23
C ALA A 143 -5.74 -5.14 -0.29
N GLU A 144 -6.66 -4.66 0.56
CA GLU A 144 -7.99 -4.22 0.14
C GLU A 144 -7.92 -3.12 -0.93
N LEU A 145 -7.11 -2.08 -0.70
CA LEU A 145 -6.92 -0.99 -1.66
C LEU A 145 -6.38 -1.48 -3.00
N ARG A 146 -5.45 -2.43 -2.99
CA ARG A 146 -4.93 -3.06 -4.22
C ARG A 146 -6.04 -3.78 -4.98
N LEU A 147 -6.85 -4.58 -4.29
CA LEU A 147 -7.94 -5.34 -4.88
C LEU A 147 -9.04 -4.44 -5.43
N GLU A 148 -9.35 -3.34 -4.74
CA GLU A 148 -10.29 -2.33 -5.24
C GLU A 148 -9.79 -1.71 -6.55
N ALA A 149 -8.53 -1.26 -6.59
CA ALA A 149 -7.93 -0.70 -7.80
C ALA A 149 -7.88 -1.72 -8.96
N LEU A 150 -7.62 -3.00 -8.65
CA LEU A 150 -7.67 -4.07 -9.64
C LEU A 150 -9.09 -4.26 -10.20
N GLY A 151 -10.10 -4.30 -9.34
CA GLY A 151 -11.50 -4.42 -9.75
C GLY A 151 -11.94 -3.25 -10.63
N GLN A 152 -11.52 -2.02 -10.31
CA GLN A 152 -11.84 -0.82 -11.11
C GLN A 152 -11.10 -0.78 -12.44
N ARG A 153 -9.84 -1.23 -12.48
CA ARG A 153 -9.11 -1.44 -13.75
C ARG A 153 -9.89 -2.39 -14.66
N ILE A 154 -10.29 -3.54 -14.13
CA ILE A 154 -11.02 -4.57 -14.88
C ILE A 154 -12.34 -4.02 -15.42
N GLU A 155 -13.09 -3.29 -14.59
CA GLU A 155 -14.35 -2.66 -15.01
C GLU A 155 -14.15 -1.74 -16.22
N ALA A 156 -13.16 -0.85 -16.15
CA ALA A 156 -12.85 0.08 -17.23
C ALA A 156 -12.41 -0.67 -18.52
N GLU A 157 -11.70 -1.78 -18.39
CA GLU A 157 -11.29 -2.58 -19.54
C GLU A 157 -12.42 -3.43 -20.14
N LEU A 158 -13.39 -3.85 -19.33
CA LEU A 158 -14.64 -4.47 -19.80
C LEU A 158 -15.49 -3.46 -20.59
N GLU A 159 -15.58 -2.21 -20.15
CA GLU A 159 -16.25 -1.11 -20.90
C GLU A 159 -15.63 -0.89 -22.28
N LEU A 160 -14.30 -1.04 -22.38
CA LEU A 160 -13.56 -0.95 -23.65
C LEU A 160 -13.70 -2.20 -24.54
N GLY A 161 -14.51 -3.18 -24.15
CA GLY A 161 -14.72 -4.41 -24.92
C GLY A 161 -13.56 -5.40 -24.86
N GLN A 162 -12.66 -5.29 -23.87
CA GLN A 162 -11.44 -6.11 -23.79
C GLN A 162 -11.66 -7.40 -22.96
N HIS A 163 -12.83 -8.03 -23.13
CA HIS A 163 -13.29 -9.15 -22.29
C HIS A 163 -12.46 -10.43 -22.47
N GLU A 164 -12.09 -10.79 -23.70
CA GLU A 164 -11.37 -12.04 -23.98
C GLU A 164 -10.03 -12.12 -23.24
N ARG A 165 -9.26 -11.02 -23.25
CA ARG A 165 -7.97 -10.96 -22.55
C ARG A 165 -8.08 -10.99 -21.03
N LEU A 166 -9.26 -10.66 -20.47
CA LEU A 166 -9.47 -10.58 -19.03
C LEU A 166 -9.90 -11.90 -18.40
N VAL A 167 -10.40 -12.86 -19.18
CA VAL A 167 -10.94 -14.14 -18.65
C VAL A 167 -9.90 -14.87 -17.80
N GLY A 168 -8.67 -15.05 -18.31
CA GLY A 168 -7.64 -15.79 -17.58
C GLY A 168 -7.22 -15.09 -16.28
N GLU A 169 -7.10 -13.77 -16.28
CA GLU A 169 -6.80 -12.99 -15.09
C GLU A 169 -7.94 -13.06 -14.05
N LEU A 170 -9.19 -12.97 -14.51
CA LEU A 170 -10.37 -13.06 -13.66
C LEU A 170 -10.54 -14.45 -13.04
N GLN A 171 -10.24 -15.52 -13.77
CA GLN A 171 -10.22 -16.88 -13.23
C GLN A 171 -9.20 -17.00 -12.09
N ALA A 172 -7.97 -16.57 -12.31
CA ALA A 172 -6.93 -16.57 -11.28
C ALA A 172 -7.33 -15.73 -10.05
N LEU A 173 -7.98 -14.58 -10.27
CA LEU A 173 -8.45 -13.72 -9.18
C LEU A 173 -9.58 -14.36 -8.37
N VAL A 174 -10.52 -15.06 -9.01
CA VAL A 174 -11.60 -15.78 -8.33
C VAL A 174 -11.06 -16.96 -7.52
N GLU A 175 -10.04 -17.65 -8.02
CA GLU A 175 -9.37 -18.73 -7.29
C GLU A 175 -8.61 -18.20 -6.05
N GLN A 176 -7.95 -17.04 -6.19
CA GLN A 176 -7.22 -16.40 -5.09
C GLN A 176 -8.16 -15.77 -4.05
N GLU A 177 -9.28 -15.19 -4.49
CA GLU A 177 -10.23 -14.44 -3.65
C GLU A 177 -11.65 -15.04 -3.73
N PRO A 178 -11.85 -16.30 -3.32
CA PRO A 178 -13.11 -17.02 -3.57
C PRO A 178 -14.31 -16.40 -2.86
N LEU A 179 -14.12 -15.68 -1.76
CA LEU A 179 -15.23 -15.06 -1.02
C LEU A 179 -15.65 -13.69 -1.59
N ARG A 180 -14.96 -13.17 -2.62
CA ARG A 180 -15.33 -11.89 -3.22
C ARG A 180 -16.28 -12.05 -4.40
N GLU A 181 -17.38 -11.33 -4.34
CA GLU A 181 -18.39 -11.34 -5.39
C GLU A 181 -17.96 -10.58 -6.65
N GLN A 182 -17.21 -9.48 -6.50
CA GLN A 182 -16.89 -8.59 -7.63
C GLN A 182 -16.10 -9.31 -8.75
N PRO A 183 -14.98 -10.00 -8.47
CA PRO A 183 -14.27 -10.76 -9.51
C PRO A 183 -15.14 -11.83 -10.17
N ARG A 184 -16.02 -12.50 -9.40
CA ARG A 184 -16.96 -13.48 -9.94
C ARG A 184 -17.94 -12.84 -10.92
N ARG A 185 -18.59 -11.74 -10.54
CA ARG A 185 -19.50 -10.99 -11.43
C ARG A 185 -18.80 -10.53 -12.71
N GLN A 186 -17.58 -10.02 -12.57
CA GLN A 186 -16.78 -9.58 -13.72
C GLN A 186 -16.38 -10.75 -14.62
N LEU A 187 -16.03 -11.91 -14.06
CA LEU A 187 -15.76 -13.13 -14.82
C LEU A 187 -16.97 -13.61 -15.62
N MET A 188 -18.14 -13.68 -14.97
CA MET A 188 -19.40 -14.04 -15.63
C MET A 188 -19.70 -13.11 -16.81
N LEU A 189 -19.55 -11.79 -16.60
CA LEU A 189 -19.75 -10.78 -17.65
C LEU A 189 -18.76 -10.94 -18.81
N ALA A 190 -17.48 -11.20 -18.50
CA ALA A 190 -16.46 -11.43 -19.51
C ALA A 190 -16.77 -12.68 -20.34
N LEU A 191 -17.09 -13.80 -19.69
CA LEU A 191 -17.45 -15.06 -20.36
C LEU A 191 -18.70 -14.92 -21.23
N TYR A 192 -19.73 -14.26 -20.72
CA TYR A 192 -20.94 -13.95 -21.48
C TYR A 192 -20.61 -13.13 -22.74
N ARG A 193 -19.81 -12.06 -22.62
CA ARG A 193 -19.40 -11.22 -23.77
C ARG A 193 -18.49 -11.95 -24.76
N CYS A 194 -17.78 -13.00 -24.33
CA CYS A 194 -17.03 -13.91 -25.19
C CYS A 194 -17.90 -14.97 -25.89
N GLY A 195 -19.22 -15.00 -25.67
CA GLY A 195 -20.10 -16.07 -26.18
C GLY A 195 -20.00 -17.40 -25.42
N ARG A 196 -19.32 -17.43 -24.27
CA ARG A 196 -19.12 -18.61 -23.42
C ARG A 196 -20.16 -18.70 -22.31
N GLN A 197 -21.44 -18.52 -22.67
CA GLN A 197 -22.53 -18.41 -21.70
C GLN A 197 -22.70 -19.66 -20.82
N ALA A 198 -22.35 -20.86 -21.31
CA ALA A 198 -22.41 -22.09 -20.52
C ALA A 198 -21.39 -22.15 -19.37
N GLU A 199 -20.34 -21.32 -19.43
CA GLU A 199 -19.29 -21.21 -18.42
C GLU A 199 -19.49 -20.00 -17.51
N ALA A 200 -20.42 -19.11 -17.86
CA ALA A 200 -20.75 -17.87 -17.15
C ALA A 200 -21.70 -18.09 -15.97
#